data_AF-A0A924J2H9-F1
#
_entry.id   AF-A0A924J2H9-F1
#
_cell.length_a   1.000
_cell.length_b   1.000
_cell.length_c   1.000
_cell.angle_alpha   90.00
_cell.angle_beta   90.00
_cell.angle_gamma   90.00
#
_symmetry.space_group_name_H-M   'P 1'
#
loop_
_entity.id
_entity.type
_entity.pdbx_description
1 polymer ?
#
loop_
_entity_poly.entity_id
_entity_poly.type
_entity_poly.pdbx_seq_one_letter_code
_entity_poly.pdbx_strand_id
1 'polypeptide(L)' 'MRRFIALLLGEMRRLSDDQHGYGPRGADFIDHVDIPGDVMEANQRLAAAHPARSSRRTDPPD' A
#
# COMPACT_ATOMS: atom_id res chain seq x y z
N MET A 1 -1.06 14.73 -11.02
CA MET A 1 -0.05 14.08 -10.16
C MET A 1 -0.62 13.37 -8.93
N ARG A 2 -1.52 13.97 -8.14
CA ARG A 2 -2.10 13.33 -6.93
C ARG A 2 -2.67 11.91 -7.15
N ARG A 3 -3.42 11.68 -8.24
CA ARG A 3 -3.96 10.35 -8.57
C ARG A 3 -2.89 9.31 -8.87
N PHE A 4 -1.83 9.70 -9.58
CA PHE A 4 -0.71 8.82 -9.89
C PHE A 4 0.01 8.34 -8.62
N ILE A 5 0.28 9.27 -7.70
CA ILE A 5 0.94 8.96 -6.42
C ILE A 5 0.05 8.04 -5.56
N ALA A 6 -1.26 8.31 -5.53
CA ALA A 6 -2.20 7.45 -4.80
C ALA A 6 -2.25 6.02 -5.35
N LEU A 7 -2.15 5.85 -6.68
CA LEU A 7 -2.03 4.52 -7.28
C LEU A 7 -0.72 3.84 -6.90
N LEU A 8 0.41 4.56 -7.00
CA LEU A 8 1.74 4.01 -6.70
C LEU A 8 1.84 3.52 -5.24
N LEU A 9 1.36 4.33 -4.28
CA LEU A 9 1.31 3.95 -2.86
C LEU A 9 0.36 2.76 -2.62
N GLY A 10 -0.72 2.65 -3.40
CA GLY A 10 -1.65 1.53 -3.33
C GLY A 10 -1.05 0.23 -3.85
N GLU A 11 -0.24 0.28 -4.91
CA GLU A 11 0.44 -0.88 -5.48
C GLU A 11 1.48 -1.46 -4.51
N MET A 12 2.25 -0.61 -3.83
CA MET A 12 3.20 -1.08 -2.81
C MET A 12 2.52 -1.87 -1.69
N ARG A 13 1.29 -1.53 -1.31
CA ARG A 13 0.51 -2.32 -0.35
C ARG A 13 0.09 -3.67 -0.91
N ARG A 14 -0.24 -3.76 -2.21
CA ARG A 14 -0.61 -5.03 -2.86
C ARG A 14 0.60 -5.97 -2.95
N LEU A 15 1.79 -5.45 -3.23
CA LEU A 15 3.01 -6.24 -3.32
C LEU A 15 3.51 -6.77 -1.97
N SER A 16 3.01 -6.23 -0.85
CA SER A 16 3.39 -6.74 0.48
C SER A 16 2.96 -8.19 0.64
N ASP A 17 3.87 -9.04 1.12
CA ASP A 17 3.54 -10.43 1.47
C ASP A 17 3.13 -10.52 2.95
N ASP A 18 2.08 -9.80 3.30
CA ASP A 18 1.44 -9.83 4.61
C ASP A 18 -0.07 -10.02 4.48
N GLN A 19 -0.76 -10.12 5.62
CA GLN A 19 -2.21 -10.39 5.68
C GLN A 19 -3.10 -9.39 4.92
N HIS A 20 -2.58 -8.21 4.56
CA HIS A 20 -3.31 -7.16 3.83
C HIS A 20 -2.86 -7.01 2.37
N GLY A 21 -1.82 -7.74 1.96
CA GLY A 21 -1.30 -7.72 0.60
C GLY A 21 -1.76 -8.92 -0.23
N TYR A 22 -1.26 -8.99 -1.45
CA TYR A 22 -1.73 -9.95 -2.46
C TYR A 22 -0.84 -11.19 -2.56
N GLY A 23 0.26 -11.24 -1.82
CA GLY A 23 1.13 -12.41 -1.74
C GLY A 23 0.47 -13.62 -1.05
N PRO A 24 1.19 -14.76 -0.99
CA PRO A 24 0.69 -16.00 -0.41
C PRO A 24 0.30 -15.90 1.07
N ARG A 25 0.86 -14.92 1.80
CA ARG A 25 0.52 -14.67 3.22
C ARG A 25 -0.71 -13.79 3.41
N GLY A 26 -1.30 -13.29 2.33
CA GLY A 26 -2.47 -12.42 2.31
C GLY A 26 -3.59 -13.01 1.48
N ALA A 27 -3.90 -12.36 0.37
CA ALA A 27 -5.00 -12.75 -0.52
C ALA A 27 -4.66 -13.86 -1.52
N ASP A 28 -3.37 -14.25 -1.64
CA ASP A 28 -2.90 -15.31 -2.54
C ASP A 28 -3.30 -15.08 -4.01
N PHE A 29 -3.24 -13.82 -4.47
CA PHE A 29 -3.53 -13.43 -5.85
C PHE A 29 -2.27 -13.37 -6.72
N ILE A 30 -1.11 -13.19 -6.11
CA ILE A 30 0.21 -13.16 -6.75
C ILE A 30 1.21 -13.97 -5.92
N ASP A 31 2.27 -14.46 -6.57
CA ASP A 31 3.40 -15.07 -5.87
C ASP A 31 4.12 -14.05 -4.99
N HIS A 32 4.93 -14.56 -4.04
CA HIS A 32 5.79 -13.74 -3.20
C HIS A 32 6.70 -12.85 -4.06
N VAL A 33 6.76 -11.56 -3.70
CA VAL A 33 7.64 -10.58 -4.35
C VAL A 33 8.67 -10.08 -3.35
N ASP A 34 9.94 -10.36 -3.63
CA ASP A 34 11.05 -9.75 -2.91
C ASP A 34 11.19 -8.28 -3.30
N ILE A 35 10.81 -7.37 -2.40
CA ILE A 35 10.93 -5.92 -2.61
C ILE A 35 12.33 -5.46 -2.19
N PRO A 36 13.14 -4.89 -3.11
CA PRO A 36 14.45 -4.34 -2.78
C PRO A 36 14.35 -3.22 -1.73
N GLY A 37 15.35 -3.12 -0.85
CA GLY A 37 15.35 -2.15 0.24
C GLY A 37 15.28 -0.69 -0.22
N ASP A 38 15.95 -0.36 -1.32
CA ASP A 38 15.92 0.98 -1.93
C ASP A 38 14.53 1.37 -2.46
N VAL A 39 13.79 0.42 -3.03
CA VAL A 39 12.38 0.59 -3.44
C VAL A 39 11.50 0.82 -2.21
N MET A 40 11.72 0.08 -1.13
CA MET A 40 11.00 0.25 0.13
C MET A 40 11.24 1.64 0.74
N GLU A 41 12.50 2.09 0.76
CA GLU A 41 12.89 3.43 1.22
C GLU A 41 12.28 4.53 0.34
N ALA A 42 12.26 4.35 -0.98
CA ALA A 42 11.62 5.28 -1.90
C ALA A 42 10.11 5.40 -1.63
N ASN A 43 9.43 4.28 -1.40
CA ASN A 43 8.01 4.25 -1.04
C ASN A 43 7.75 4.96 0.29
N GLN A 44 8.58 4.73 1.31
CA GLN A 44 8.45 5.41 2.61
C GLN A 44 8.61 6.93 2.49
N ARG A 45 9.61 7.40 1.73
CA ARG A 45 9.80 8.83 1.44
C ARG A 45 8.59 9.42 0.71
N LEU A 46 8.04 8.69 -0.26
CA LEU A 46 6.86 9.13 -1.00
C LEU A 46 5.62 9.20 -0.10
N ALA A 47 5.39 8.20 0.75
CA ALA A 47 4.28 8.17 1.70
C ALA A 47 4.35 9.32 2.72
N ALA A 48 5.55 9.62 3.23
CA ALA A 48 5.78 10.72 4.15
C ALA A 48 5.52 12.09 3.50
N ALA A 49 5.87 12.26 2.22
CA ALA A 49 5.61 13.48 1.46
C ALA A 49 4.14 13.65 1.07
N HIS A 50 3.38 12.54 1.00
CA HIS A 50 1.99 12.51 0.57
C HIS A 50 1.11 11.75 1.57
N PRO A 51 0.93 12.27 2.80
CA PRO A 51 0.08 11.63 3.78
C PRO A 51 -1.35 11.52 3.22
N ALA A 52 -1.88 10.30 3.20
CA ALA A 52 -3.27 10.08 2.85
C ALA A 52 -4.14 10.91 3.80
N ARG A 53 -5.01 11.78 3.27
CA ARG A 53 -6.10 12.33 4.09
C ARG A 53 -6.93 11.13 4.49
N SER A 54 -6.87 10.76 5.77
CA SER A 54 -7.70 9.74 6.37
C SER A 54 -9.16 10.06 6.02
N SER A 55 -9.75 9.33 5.07
CA SER A 55 -11.19 9.20 4.97
C SER A 55 -11.62 8.33 6.15
N ARG A 56 -11.65 8.94 7.34
CA ARG A 56 -12.39 8.37 8.46
C ARG A 56 -13.87 8.52 8.13
N ARG A 57 -14.60 7.43 8.40
CA ARG A 57 -16.03 7.34 8.76
C ARG A 57 -16.96 6.84 7.64
N THR A 58 -17.08 5.51 7.60
CA THR A 58 -18.40 4.86 7.55
C THR A 58 -18.51 4.01 8.81
N ASP A 59 -18.60 4.65 9.98
CA ASP A 59 -19.30 4.00 11.09
C ASP A 59 -20.80 4.14 10.77
N PRO A 60 -21.58 3.06 10.76
CA PRO A 60 -23.03 3.16 10.64
C PRO A 60 -23.59 3.88 11.87
N PRO A 61 -24.65 4.71 11.73
CA PRO A 61 -25.34 5.26 12.88
C PRO A 61 -26.04 4.15 13.67
N ASP A 62 -26.03 4.27 15.01
CA ASP A 62 -26.84 3.48 15.95
C ASP A 62 -28.33 3.43 15.56
#